data_AF-A0A9E1INA2-F1
#
_entry.id   AF-A0A9E1INA2-F1
#
_cell.length_a   1.000
_cell.length_b   1.000
_cell.length_c   1.000
_cell.angle_alpha   90.00
_cell.angle_beta   90.00
_cell.angle_gamma   90.00
#
_symmetry.space_group_name_H-M   'P 1'
#
loop_
_entity.id
_entity.type
_entity.pdbx_description
1 polymer ?
#
loop_
_entity_poly.entity_id
_entity_poly.type
_entity_poly.pdbx_seq_one_letter_code
_entity_poly.pdbx_strand_id
1 'polypeptide(L)'
;MADLLDDQNAVEVAEGIWWLGFADYEAGFSNNPYLLVSGDEAVLFDPGPGSPFFLDIILHKIRQVIDPEKVRYIVVHHQDPDLCALIP
;
A
#
# COMPACT_ATOMS: atom_id res chain seq x y z
N MET A 1 -11.51 21.32 -9.74
CA MET A 1 -10.26 20.54 -9.69
C MET A 1 -10.55 19.38 -8.78
N ALA A 2 -10.32 18.14 -9.21
CA ALA A 2 -10.30 17.04 -8.26
C ALA A 2 -9.11 17.29 -7.32
N ASP A 3 -9.32 17.14 -6.01
CA ASP A 3 -8.23 17.23 -5.05
C ASP A 3 -7.23 16.11 -5.39
N LEU A 4 -5.96 16.48 -5.55
CA LEU A 4 -4.91 15.50 -5.82
C LEU A 4 -4.73 14.62 -4.57
N LEU A 5 -4.71 13.31 -4.76
CA LEU A 5 -4.35 12.35 -3.71
C LEU A 5 -2.91 12.60 -3.23
N ASP A 6 -2.69 12.49 -1.91
CA ASP A 6 -1.35 12.55 -1.32
C ASP A 6 -0.60 11.24 -1.62
N ASP A 7 0.21 11.28 -2.67
CA ASP A 7 1.01 10.15 -3.13
C ASP A 7 2.31 9.97 -2.33
N GLN A 8 2.70 10.93 -1.48
CA GLN A 8 3.91 10.87 -0.67
C GLN A 8 3.68 10.23 0.70
N ASN A 9 2.50 10.43 1.28
CA ASN A 9 2.17 9.93 2.61
C ASN A 9 1.08 8.85 2.58
N ALA A 10 1.00 8.05 3.64
CA ALA A 10 -0.11 7.16 3.88
C ALA A 10 -1.39 7.98 4.16
N VAL A 11 -2.50 7.61 3.52
CA VAL A 11 -3.78 8.31 3.69
C VAL A 11 -4.74 7.42 4.46
N GLU A 12 -5.17 7.84 5.66
CA GLU A 12 -6.20 7.13 6.41
C GLU A 12 -7.56 7.37 5.74
N VAL A 13 -8.14 6.30 5.17
CA VAL A 13 -9.43 6.36 4.44
C VAL A 13 -10.61 5.95 5.32
N ALA A 14 -10.33 5.21 6.39
CA ALA A 14 -11.26 4.86 7.47
C ALA A 14 -10.44 4.50 8.72
N GLU A 15 -11.09 4.39 9.88
CA GLU A 15 -10.41 4.07 11.15
C GLU A 15 -9.50 2.83 11.01
N GLY A 16 -8.19 3.05 11.13
CA GLY A 16 -7.17 1.99 11.03
C GLY A 16 -6.93 1.46 9.62
N ILE A 17 -7.58 2.00 8.57
CA ILE A 17 -7.41 1.58 7.18
C ILE A 17 -6.69 2.69 6.41
N TRP A 18 -5.51 2.36 5.91
CA TRP A 18 -4.61 3.29 5.24
C TRP A 18 -4.41 2.89 3.80
N TRP A 19 -4.59 3.83 2.88
CA TRP A 19 -4.15 3.70 1.50
C TRP A 19 -2.66 3.99 1.39
N LEU A 20 -1.91 3.09 0.75
CA LEU A 20 -0.46 3.17 0.55
C LEU A 20 -0.09 3.37 -0.92
N GLY A 21 -1.07 3.46 -1.82
CA GLY A 21 -0.81 3.57 -3.25
C GLY A 21 -0.16 4.90 -3.64
N PHE A 22 0.03 5.07 -4.94
CA PHE A 22 0.42 6.34 -5.54
C PHE A 22 -0.51 6.62 -6.72
N ALA A 23 -0.87 7.88 -6.91
CA ALA A 23 -1.78 8.28 -7.96
C ALA A 23 -0.99 8.62 -9.23
N ASP A 24 -0.88 7.66 -10.14
CA ASP A 24 -0.42 7.94 -11.51
C ASP A 24 -1.62 8.32 -12.37
N TYR A 25 -1.82 9.61 -12.57
CA TYR A 25 -2.92 10.15 -13.37
C TYR A 25 -2.70 9.99 -14.89
N GLU A 26 -1.49 9.62 -15.32
CA GLU A 26 -1.19 9.33 -16.72
C GLU A 26 -1.29 7.81 -17.01
N ALA A 27 -1.13 6.97 -15.98
CA ALA A 27 -1.40 5.54 -16.10
C ALA A 27 -2.90 5.28 -16.29
N GLY A 28 -3.23 4.38 -17.23
CA GLY A 28 -4.60 3.91 -17.43
C GLY A 28 -5.17 3.08 -16.27
N PHE A 29 -4.36 2.81 -15.23
CA PHE A 29 -4.72 2.03 -14.06
C PHE A 29 -3.83 2.39 -12.87
N SER A 30 -4.40 2.40 -11.65
CA SER A 30 -3.66 2.64 -10.41
C SER A 30 -3.68 1.38 -9.54
N ASN A 31 -2.53 1.03 -8.97
CA ASN A 31 -2.46 0.01 -7.94
C ASN A 31 -2.79 0.63 -6.56
N ASN A 32 -3.62 -0.05 -5.76
CA ASN A 32 -4.16 0.48 -4.51
C ASN A 32 -3.88 -0.47 -3.33
N PRO A 33 -2.65 -0.51 -2.80
CA PRO A 33 -2.36 -1.28 -1.60
C PRO A 33 -2.98 -0.62 -0.39
N TYR A 34 -3.41 -1.44 0.56
CA TYR A 34 -3.97 -0.97 1.82
C TYR A 34 -3.29 -1.62 3.01
N LEU A 35 -3.24 -0.89 4.12
CA LEU A 35 -2.82 -1.40 5.42
C LEU A 35 -3.98 -1.30 6.40
N LEU A 36 -4.40 -2.44 6.94
CA LEU A 36 -5.30 -2.48 8.09
C LEU A 36 -4.45 -2.60 9.36
N VAL A 37 -4.57 -1.63 10.25
CA VAL A 37 -3.95 -1.62 11.58
C VAL A 37 -5.00 -1.99 12.61
N SER A 38 -4.67 -2.94 13.48
CA SER A 38 -5.52 -3.35 14.60
C SER A 38 -4.65 -3.59 15.84
N GLY A 39 -4.69 -2.66 16.79
CA GLY A 39 -3.84 -2.71 17.98
C GLY A 39 -2.36 -2.51 17.61
N ASP A 40 -1.52 -3.49 17.91
CA ASP A 40 -0.09 -3.46 17.62
C ASP A 40 0.33 -4.31 16.41
N GLU A 41 -0.64 -4.74 15.60
CA GLU A 41 -0.43 -5.57 14.41
C GLU A 41 -1.09 -4.96 13.15
N ALA A 42 -0.64 -5.42 11.99
CA ALA A 42 -1.21 -4.99 10.71
C ALA A 42 -1.32 -6.10 9.65
N VAL A 43 -2.24 -5.88 8.70
CA VAL A 43 -2.43 -6.69 7.49
C VAL A 43 -2.19 -5.80 6.27
N LEU A 44 -1.30 -6.23 5.37
CA LEU A 44 -1.04 -5.58 4.09
C LEU A 44 -1.85 -6.25 2.99
N PHE A 45 -2.58 -5.47 2.20
CA PHE A 45 -3.37 -5.94 1.07
C PHE A 45 -2.72 -5.51 -0.24
N ASP A 46 -2.59 -6.46 -1.17
CA ASP A 46 -2.17 -6.25 -2.56
C ASP A 46 -0.92 -5.35 -2.69
N PRO A 47 0.24 -5.80 -2.20
CA PRO A 47 1.44 -4.98 -2.03
C PRO A 47 1.94 -4.32 -3.30
N GLY A 48 1.59 -4.81 -4.48
CA GLY A 48 1.83 -4.14 -5.76
C GLY A 48 2.86 -4.84 -6.67
N PRO A 49 3.30 -4.16 -7.74
CA PRO A 49 4.23 -4.69 -8.74
C PRO A 49 5.65 -4.82 -8.21
N GLY A 50 6.40 -5.79 -8.75
CA GLY A 50 7.79 -6.16 -8.37
C GLY A 50 8.87 -5.13 -8.76
N SER A 51 8.58 -3.84 -8.63
CA SER A 51 9.50 -2.74 -8.88
C SER A 51 10.15 -2.30 -7.58
N PRO A 52 11.50 -2.19 -7.50
CA PRO A 52 12.18 -1.65 -6.32
C PRO A 52 11.69 -0.26 -5.92
N PHE A 53 11.35 0.59 -6.90
CA PHE A 53 10.77 1.90 -6.63
C PHE A 53 9.41 1.82 -5.93
N PHE A 54 8.57 0.86 -6.33
CA PHE A 54 7.27 0.65 -5.68
C PHE A 54 7.45 0.10 -4.26
N LEU A 55 8.40 -0.81 -4.06
CA LEU A 55 8.75 -1.32 -2.74
C LEU A 55 9.14 -0.19 -1.78
N ASP A 56 9.96 0.76 -2.23
CA ASP A 56 10.40 1.89 -1.42
C ASP A 56 9.22 2.79 -1.00
N ILE A 57 8.27 3.04 -1.91
CA ILE A 57 7.05 3.80 -1.60
C ILE A 57 6.22 3.10 -0.52
N ILE A 58 5.95 1.81 -0.70
CA ILE A 58 5.12 1.03 0.23
C ILE A 58 5.77 0.93 1.59
N LEU A 59 7.07 0.61 1.65
CA LEU A 59 7.78 0.56 2.93
C LEU A 59 7.85 1.94 3.60
N HIS A 60 8.02 3.02 2.84
CA HIS A 60 7.99 4.37 3.38
C HIS A 60 6.65 4.66 4.04
N LYS A 61 5.54 4.42 3.34
CA LYS A 61 4.18 4.68 3.86
C LYS A 61 3.79 3.76 5.00
N ILE A 62 4.17 2.48 4.99
CA ILE A 62 3.96 1.58 6.14
C ILE A 62 4.67 2.16 7.38
N ARG A 63 5.94 2.58 7.26
CA ARG A 63 6.72 3.14 8.38
C ARG A 63 6.13 4.40 8.99
N GLN A 64 5.32 5.16 8.24
CA GLN A 64 4.62 6.33 8.77
C GLN A 64 3.47 5.93 9.71
N VAL A 65 2.92 4.72 9.53
CA VAL A 65 1.73 4.24 10.24
C VAL A 65 2.10 3.28 11.37
N ILE A 66 2.97 2.30 11.10
CA ILE A 66 3.37 1.25 12.04
C ILE A 66 4.78 0.75 11.72
N ASP A 67 5.46 0.15 12.70
CA ASP A 67 6.70 -0.58 12.46
C ASP A 67 6.42 -1.72 11.45
N PRO A 68 7.12 -1.81 10.29
CA PRO A 68 6.92 -2.88 9.31
C PRO A 68 7.06 -4.27 9.89
N GLU A 69 7.85 -4.45 10.96
CA GLU A 69 7.93 -5.74 11.63
C GLU A 69 6.57 -6.19 12.13
N LYS A 70 5.64 -5.29 12.48
CA LYS A 70 4.28 -5.60 12.96
C LYS A 70 3.30 -6.07 11.87
N VAL A 71 3.68 -6.03 10.59
CA VAL A 71 2.85 -6.61 9.52
C VAL A 71 2.88 -8.13 9.63
N ARG A 72 1.73 -8.73 10.00
CA ARG A 72 1.60 -10.17 10.28
C ARG A 72 1.17 -10.99 9.07
N TYR A 73 0.33 -10.37 8.23
CA TYR A 73 -0.29 -11.03 7.10
C TYR A 73 -0.18 -10.15 5.86
N ILE A 74 0.00 -10.82 4.73
CA ILE A 74 -0.17 -10.22 3.41
C ILE A 74 -1.35 -10.96 2.75
N VAL A 75 -2.37 -10.20 2.35
CA VAL A 75 -3.51 -10.71 1.59
C VAL A 75 -3.36 -10.26 0.15
N VAL A 76 -3.42 -11.21 -0.78
CA VAL A 76 -3.44 -10.95 -2.21
C VAL A 76 -4.74 -11.48 -2.80
N HIS A 77 -5.49 -10.61 -3.46
CA HIS A 77 -6.81 -11.00 -3.99
C HIS A 77 -6.70 -11.90 -5.23
N HIS A 78 -5.66 -11.73 -6.05
CA HIS A 78 -5.35 -12.61 -7.17
C HIS A 78 -3.85 -12.59 -7.50
N GLN A 79 -3.45 -13.47 -8.42
CA GLN A 79 -2.06 -13.76 -8.76
C GLN A 79 -1.46 -12.82 -9.83
N ASP A 80 -2.17 -11.78 -10.23
CA ASP A 80 -1.65 -10.92 -11.30
C ASP A 80 -0.50 -10.08 -10.74
N PRO A 81 0.57 -9.89 -11.53
CA PRO A 81 1.82 -9.34 -11.04
C PRO A 81 1.69 -7.88 -10.60
N ASP A 82 0.65 -7.17 -11.01
CA ASP A 82 0.37 -5.83 -10.56
C ASP A 82 -0.03 -5.76 -9.08
N LEU A 83 -0.47 -6.85 -8.43
CA LEU A 83 -0.82 -6.86 -6.99
C LEU A 83 0.16 -7.62 -6.12
N CYS A 84 0.83 -8.66 -6.63
CA CYS A 84 1.58 -9.59 -5.77
C CYS A 84 3.07 -9.72 -6.08
N ALA A 85 3.60 -9.07 -7.12
CA ALA A 85 4.99 -9.30 -7.53
C ALA A 85 6.05 -8.71 -6.59
N LEU A 86 5.66 -7.96 -5.54
CA LEU A 86 6.53 -7.61 -4.42
C LEU A 86 6.74 -8.74 -3.41
N ILE A 87 5.93 -9.78 -3.46
CA ILE A 87 6.09 -10.96 -2.61
C ILE A 87 7.16 -11.87 -3.28
N PRO A 88 8.17 -12.35 -2.53
CA PRO A 88 9.25 -13.19 -3.06
C PRO A 88 8.79 -14.51 -3.71
#